data_AF-A0A8D8Y6L5-F1
#
_entry.id   AF-A0A8D8Y6L5-F1
#
_cell.length_a   1.000
_cell.length_b   1.000
_cell.length_c   1.000
_cell.angle_alpha   90.00
_cell.angle_beta   90.00
_cell.angle_gamma   90.00
#
_symmetry.space_group_name_H-M   'P 1'
#
loop_
_entity.id
_entity.type
_entity.pdbx_description
1 polymer ?
#
loop_
_entity_poly.entity_id
_entity_poly.type
_entity_poly.pdbx_seq_one_letter_code
_entity_poly.pdbx_strand_id
1 'polypeptide(L)'
;MNYVLLYEVTDRFLSKGVCSYFKPNEIHLEKFNPNDSTLKQSRETIQSQLLETAKSQAWQSMLGFSQVFNLLVEAKKPLIGHNLFTDLLFMYKQFYQPLPANLKRFKSEMQRLFPSVYDTKYISYEINSMLSDKSQRWTSNGLISLYEWLRDHKHITHLLLYMPKLKLMDDLSVSNAKLHTGGWDSFYAGFCFVHLIYMLASLKHALPTIVKPFTLTNQLACVRRLENKINLIRAEVNHLNLAGPEPESRRPDMILVQTRSGRRIRVDQVAEMFAEFGSVDVRYRSQNSALVAVGNHICARISLEKLRNHPVYKVSTFHSRKDFIVNAVIKLGLLSSLLGGITLTYLIIVKSKL
;
A
#
# COMPACT_ATOMS: atom_id res chain seq x y z
N MET A 1 1.80 33.78 -10.36
CA MET A 1 2.89 34.46 -11.11
C MET A 1 3.04 35.94 -10.75
N ASN A 2 1.99 36.60 -10.26
CA ASN A 2 1.98 38.04 -9.97
C ASN A 2 2.85 38.46 -8.76
N TYR A 3 3.02 37.63 -7.73
CA TYR A 3 3.79 38.02 -6.53
C TYR A 3 5.24 38.45 -6.80
N VAL A 4 6.00 37.69 -7.60
CA VAL A 4 7.44 37.96 -7.82
C VAL A 4 7.65 39.34 -8.45
N LEU A 5 6.81 39.69 -9.44
CA LEU A 5 6.93 40.96 -10.12
C LEU A 5 6.54 42.14 -9.22
N LEU A 6 5.51 41.99 -8.38
CA LEU A 6 5.15 43.00 -7.37
C LEU A 6 6.23 43.17 -6.31
N TYR A 7 6.82 42.06 -5.85
CA TYR A 7 7.93 42.08 -4.92
C TYR A 7 9.11 42.85 -5.51
N GLU A 8 9.55 42.53 -6.73
CA GLU A 8 10.68 43.19 -7.39
C GLU A 8 10.44 44.69 -7.63
N VAL A 9 9.22 45.08 -8.01
CA VAL A 9 8.90 46.50 -8.22
C VAL A 9 8.88 47.25 -6.89
N THR A 10 8.26 46.67 -5.86
CA THR A 10 8.16 47.29 -4.54
C THR A 10 9.54 47.44 -3.91
N ASP A 11 10.34 46.37 -3.89
CA ASP A 11 11.67 46.34 -3.29
C ASP A 11 12.62 47.37 -3.92
N ARG A 12 12.61 47.47 -5.27
CA ARG A 12 13.55 48.33 -6.01
C ARG A 12 13.14 49.79 -6.14
N PHE A 13 11.83 50.09 -6.11
CA PHE A 13 11.32 51.40 -6.51
C PHE A 13 10.45 52.12 -5.48
N LEU A 14 10.02 51.46 -4.39
CA LEU A 14 9.22 52.12 -3.35
C LEU A 14 9.96 53.28 -2.69
N SER A 15 11.25 53.09 -2.38
CA SER A 15 12.13 54.15 -1.84
C SER A 15 12.35 55.31 -2.80
N LYS A 16 12.12 55.10 -4.10
CA LYS A 16 12.26 56.10 -5.18
C LYS A 16 10.94 56.79 -5.53
N GLY A 17 9.88 56.56 -4.75
CA GLY A 17 8.58 57.19 -4.98
C GLY A 17 7.72 56.49 -6.05
N VAL A 18 7.85 55.18 -6.23
CA VAL A 18 7.00 54.41 -7.15
C VAL A 18 6.33 53.25 -6.41
N CYS A 19 5.02 53.11 -6.57
CA CYS A 19 4.25 51.97 -6.06
C CYS A 19 3.59 51.21 -7.21
N SER A 20 3.27 49.93 -6.96
CA SER A 20 2.67 49.03 -7.94
C SER A 20 1.35 48.46 -7.46
N TYR A 21 0.39 48.30 -8.37
CA TYR A 21 -0.92 47.73 -8.09
C TYR A 21 -1.29 46.69 -9.16
N PHE A 22 -1.95 45.63 -8.73
CA PHE A 22 -2.52 44.66 -9.66
C PHE A 22 -3.92 45.05 -10.10
N LYS A 23 -4.12 45.03 -11.42
CA LYS A 23 -5.43 44.91 -12.05
C LYS A 23 -5.51 43.57 -12.79
N PRO A 24 -6.71 43.12 -13.20
CA PRO A 24 -6.82 41.93 -14.04
C PRO A 24 -5.90 42.06 -15.28
N ASN A 25 -4.96 41.13 -15.41
CA ASN A 25 -3.95 41.04 -16.48
C ASN A 25 -2.93 42.20 -16.62
N GLU A 26 -2.92 43.18 -15.73
CA GLU A 26 -2.04 44.36 -15.85
C GLU A 26 -1.43 44.79 -14.51
N ILE A 27 -0.26 45.44 -14.58
CA ILE A 27 0.37 46.10 -13.44
C ILE A 27 0.34 47.60 -13.66
N HIS A 28 -0.29 48.30 -12.73
CA HIS A 28 -0.30 49.75 -12.70
C HIS A 28 0.85 50.25 -11.84
N LEU A 29 1.62 51.20 -12.36
CA LEU A 29 2.64 51.92 -11.62
C LEU A 29 2.13 53.33 -11.32
N GLU A 30 2.26 53.77 -10.08
CA GLU A 30 1.92 55.13 -9.63
C GLU A 30 3.17 55.76 -9.03
N LYS A 31 3.41 57.04 -9.35
CA LYS A 31 4.46 57.83 -8.73
C LYS A 31 3.88 58.64 -7.58
N PHE A 32 4.62 58.74 -6.48
CA PHE A 32 4.32 59.62 -5.36
C PHE A 32 5.56 60.40 -4.94
N ASN A 33 5.38 61.50 -4.22
CA ASN A 33 6.49 62.29 -3.69
C ASN A 33 7.09 61.58 -2.46
N PRO A 34 8.33 61.05 -2.51
CA PRO A 34 8.92 60.34 -1.38
C PRO A 34 9.30 61.27 -0.22
N ASN A 35 9.35 62.58 -0.45
CA ASN A 35 9.65 63.57 0.59
C ASN A 35 8.42 63.91 1.45
N ASP A 36 7.21 63.55 1.01
CA ASP A 36 6.02 63.63 1.83
C ASP A 36 5.95 62.41 2.75
N SER A 37 6.30 62.63 4.03
CA SER A 37 6.34 61.58 5.05
C SER A 37 5.00 60.85 5.23
N THR A 38 3.88 61.57 5.12
CA THR A 38 2.55 61.00 5.31
C THR A 38 2.15 60.11 4.14
N LEU A 39 2.40 60.57 2.91
CA LEU A 39 2.16 59.77 1.70
C LEU A 39 3.09 58.56 1.64
N LYS A 40 4.36 58.73 1.99
CA LYS A 40 5.34 57.63 2.04
C LYS A 40 4.89 56.51 2.98
N GLN A 41 4.54 56.84 4.21
CA GLN A 41 4.10 55.86 5.21
C GLN A 41 2.80 55.15 4.78
N SER A 42 1.85 55.91 4.20
CA SER A 42 0.62 55.36 3.63
C SER A 42 0.92 54.34 2.51
N ARG A 43 1.78 54.69 1.56
CA ARG A 43 2.14 53.82 0.43
C ARG A 43 2.92 52.58 0.87
N GLU A 44 3.85 52.71 1.81
CA GLU A 44 4.57 51.58 2.41
C GLU A 44 3.61 50.56 3.07
N THR A 45 2.61 51.06 3.80
CA THR A 45 1.59 50.22 4.43
C THR A 45 0.76 49.47 3.39
N ILE A 46 0.29 50.17 2.36
CA ILE A 46 -0.53 49.58 1.28
C ILE A 46 0.28 48.53 0.51
N GLN A 47 1.52 48.83 0.12
CA GLN A 47 2.35 47.88 -0.61
C GLN A 47 2.65 46.63 0.23
N SER A 48 2.90 46.78 1.54
CA SER A 48 3.12 45.64 2.44
C SER A 48 1.88 44.73 2.50
N GLN A 49 0.69 45.31 2.63
CA GLN A 49 -0.57 44.54 2.63
C GLN A 49 -0.83 43.84 1.28
N LEU A 50 -0.55 44.53 0.17
CA LEU A 50 -0.67 43.97 -1.18
C LEU A 50 0.32 42.82 -1.39
N LEU A 51 1.56 42.96 -0.93
CA LEU A 51 2.56 41.89 -1.00
C LEU A 51 2.13 40.66 -0.22
N GLU A 52 1.67 40.82 1.02
CA GLU A 52 1.24 39.67 1.84
C GLU A 52 0.03 38.96 1.23
N THR A 53 -0.91 39.72 0.66
CA THR A 53 -2.06 39.16 -0.06
C THR A 53 -1.60 38.41 -1.32
N ALA A 54 -0.77 39.03 -2.15
CA ALA A 54 -0.26 38.42 -3.38
C ALA A 54 0.61 37.19 -3.11
N LYS A 55 1.42 37.23 -2.05
CA LYS A 55 2.23 36.11 -1.56
C LYS A 55 1.34 34.95 -1.14
N SER A 56 0.31 35.22 -0.35
CA SER A 56 -0.65 34.21 0.09
C SER A 56 -1.37 33.56 -1.10
N GLN A 57 -1.84 34.35 -2.06
CA GLN A 57 -2.48 33.85 -3.28
C GLN A 57 -1.51 33.03 -4.14
N ALA A 58 -0.27 33.50 -4.32
CA ALA A 58 0.76 32.78 -5.05
C ALA A 58 1.07 31.44 -4.37
N TRP A 59 1.22 31.44 -3.04
CA TRP A 59 1.44 30.23 -2.26
C TRP A 59 0.30 29.22 -2.43
N GLN A 60 -0.95 29.67 -2.32
CA GLN A 60 -2.12 28.80 -2.54
C GLN A 60 -2.13 28.23 -3.96
N SER A 61 -1.81 29.03 -4.97
CA SER A 61 -1.71 28.56 -6.36
C SER A 61 -0.60 27.51 -6.56
N MET A 62 0.50 27.62 -5.82
CA MET A 62 1.63 26.67 -5.91
C MET A 62 1.33 25.33 -5.23
N LEU A 63 0.52 25.31 -4.16
CA LEU A 63 0.17 24.07 -3.45
C LEU A 63 -0.57 23.07 -4.36
N GLY A 64 -1.40 23.58 -5.29
CA GLY A 64 -2.14 22.77 -6.26
C GLY A 64 -2.92 21.63 -5.59
N PHE A 65 -2.72 20.41 -6.06
CA PHE A 65 -3.40 19.22 -5.54
C PHE A 65 -3.05 18.88 -4.07
N SER A 66 -1.95 19.40 -3.53
CA SER A 66 -1.57 19.20 -2.12
C SER A 66 -2.63 19.75 -1.16
N GLN A 67 -3.45 20.71 -1.60
CA GLN A 67 -4.60 21.19 -0.83
C GLN A 67 -5.63 20.07 -0.58
N VAL A 68 -5.89 19.22 -1.59
CA VAL A 68 -6.78 18.06 -1.45
C VAL A 68 -6.19 17.03 -0.50
N PHE A 69 -4.89 16.77 -0.62
CA PHE A 69 -4.19 15.87 0.30
C PHE A 69 -4.28 16.36 1.75
N ASN A 70 -4.03 17.66 2.00
CA ASN A 70 -4.15 18.26 3.33
C ASN A 70 -5.58 18.12 3.88
N LEU A 71 -6.59 18.39 3.05
CA LEU A 71 -7.99 18.19 3.43
C LEU A 71 -8.30 16.74 3.82
N LEU A 72 -7.77 15.76 3.07
CA LEU A 72 -7.93 14.34 3.40
C LEU A 72 -7.26 14.00 4.75
N VAL A 73 -6.07 14.54 4.99
CA VAL A 73 -5.34 14.36 6.25
C VAL A 73 -6.07 15.01 7.43
N GLU A 74 -6.62 16.21 7.26
CA GLU A 74 -7.36 16.95 8.29
C GLU A 74 -8.71 16.30 8.60
N ALA A 75 -9.39 15.74 7.60
CA ALA A 75 -10.69 15.12 7.79
C ALA A 75 -10.65 13.90 8.71
N LYS A 76 -9.51 13.21 8.81
CA LYS A 76 -9.31 11.98 9.63
C LYS A 76 -10.38 10.91 9.42
N LYS A 77 -11.04 10.90 8.26
CA LYS A 77 -12.02 9.90 7.88
C LYS A 77 -11.33 8.62 7.44
N PRO A 78 -12.00 7.46 7.53
CA PRO A 78 -11.47 6.20 7.02
C PRO A 78 -11.07 6.31 5.54
N LEU A 79 -9.81 5.98 5.26
CA LEU A 79 -9.29 5.91 3.91
C LEU A 79 -9.49 4.48 3.38
N ILE A 80 -10.23 4.34 2.28
CA ILE A 80 -10.60 3.06 1.70
C ILE A 80 -9.98 2.94 0.32
N GLY A 81 -9.47 1.76 -0.02
CA GLY A 81 -8.99 1.45 -1.35
C GLY A 81 -8.74 -0.03 -1.55
N HIS A 82 -8.14 -0.40 -2.68
CA HIS A 82 -7.90 -1.79 -3.04
C HIS A 82 -6.42 -1.99 -3.36
N ASN A 83 -5.72 -2.80 -2.57
CA ASN A 83 -4.28 -2.99 -2.69
C ASN A 83 -3.47 -1.69 -2.51
N LEU A 84 -3.76 -0.97 -1.42
CA LEU A 84 -3.41 0.44 -1.21
C LEU A 84 -1.92 0.71 -1.00
N PHE A 85 -1.08 -0.32 -0.83
CA PHE A 85 0.30 -0.12 -0.38
C PHE A 85 1.10 0.86 -1.26
N THR A 86 1.01 0.70 -2.59
CA THR A 86 1.67 1.60 -3.53
C THR A 86 1.07 3.00 -3.54
N ASP A 87 -0.26 3.10 -3.41
CA ASP A 87 -0.95 4.40 -3.36
C ASP A 87 -0.50 5.20 -2.14
N LEU A 88 -0.38 4.56 -0.98
CA LEU A 88 0.12 5.19 0.25
C LEU A 88 1.57 5.67 0.09
N LEU A 89 2.44 4.87 -0.55
CA LEU A 89 3.83 5.27 -0.83
C LEU A 89 3.89 6.49 -1.77
N PHE A 90 3.09 6.49 -2.84
CA PHE A 90 3.06 7.60 -3.78
C PHE A 90 2.47 8.86 -3.17
N MET A 91 1.33 8.77 -2.46
CA MET A 91 0.75 9.92 -1.77
C MET A 91 1.73 10.53 -0.76
N TYR A 92 2.42 9.68 0.01
CA TYR A 92 3.44 10.13 0.95
C TYR A 92 4.57 10.88 0.24
N LYS A 93 5.16 10.27 -0.79
CA LYS A 93 6.30 10.84 -1.52
C LYS A 93 5.94 12.13 -2.24
N GLN A 94 4.75 12.20 -2.84
CA GLN A 94 4.35 13.30 -3.71
C GLN A 94 3.78 14.49 -2.95
N PHE A 95 3.02 14.26 -1.87
CA PHE A 95 2.24 15.31 -1.22
C PHE A 95 2.63 15.59 0.23
N TYR A 96 3.54 14.79 0.82
CA TYR A 96 3.93 14.96 2.21
C TYR A 96 5.44 15.17 2.41
N GLN A 97 6.25 14.12 2.25
CA GLN A 97 7.71 14.22 2.42
C GLN A 97 8.42 13.05 1.70
N PRO A 98 9.75 13.11 1.48
CA PRO A 98 10.50 11.97 0.96
C PRO A 98 10.30 10.72 1.82
N LEU A 99 10.17 9.54 1.18
CA LEU A 99 9.98 8.27 1.89
C LEU A 99 11.09 8.07 2.94
N PRO A 100 10.73 7.70 4.19
CA PRO A 100 11.71 7.53 5.24
C PRO A 100 12.56 6.28 4.99
N ALA A 101 13.79 6.28 5.49
CA ALA A 101 14.73 5.17 5.30
C ALA A 101 14.31 3.86 5.97
N ASN A 102 13.35 3.89 6.89
CA ASN A 102 12.89 2.71 7.61
C ASN A 102 11.35 2.60 7.65
N LEU A 103 10.88 1.37 7.58
CA LEU A 103 9.45 1.03 7.57
C LEU A 103 8.74 1.48 8.85
N LYS A 104 9.41 1.42 10.01
CA LYS A 104 8.84 1.83 11.30
C LYS A 104 8.39 3.29 11.27
N ARG A 105 9.23 4.20 10.76
CA ARG A 105 8.91 5.62 10.60
C ARG A 105 7.84 5.84 9.56
N PHE A 106 7.87 5.09 8.45
CA PHE A 106 6.79 5.16 7.46
C PHE A 106 5.44 4.84 8.12
N LYS A 107 5.36 3.74 8.87
CA LYS A 107 4.14 3.33 9.58
C LYS A 107 3.64 4.38 10.56
N SER A 108 4.51 4.91 11.42
CA SER A 108 4.10 5.92 12.42
C SER A 108 3.56 7.19 11.76
N GLU A 109 4.22 7.66 10.69
CA GLU A 109 3.74 8.83 9.95
C GLU A 109 2.42 8.53 9.22
N MET A 110 2.30 7.36 8.60
CA MET A 110 1.07 6.95 7.93
C MET A 110 -0.11 6.90 8.89
N GLN A 111 0.08 6.39 10.11
CA GLN A 111 -0.96 6.41 11.14
C GLN A 111 -1.32 7.83 11.58
N ARG A 112 -0.33 8.73 11.67
CA ARG A 112 -0.57 10.13 12.02
C ARG A 112 -1.37 10.84 10.92
N LEU A 113 -1.06 10.58 9.66
CA LEU A 113 -1.75 11.16 8.50
C LEU A 113 -3.17 10.58 8.36
N PHE A 114 -3.28 9.26 8.31
CA PHE A 114 -4.51 8.50 8.12
C PHE A 114 -4.66 7.45 9.24
N PRO A 115 -5.33 7.78 10.36
CA PRO A 115 -5.45 6.88 11.51
C PRO A 115 -6.24 5.60 11.22
N SER A 116 -7.11 5.66 10.21
CA SER A 116 -8.02 4.58 9.83
C SER A 116 -7.88 4.31 8.34
N VAL A 117 -7.30 3.17 7.97
CA VAL A 117 -7.13 2.75 6.58
C VAL A 117 -7.68 1.34 6.38
N TYR A 118 -8.43 1.13 5.32
CA TYR A 118 -9.04 -0.15 4.97
C TYR A 118 -8.66 -0.56 3.55
N ASP A 119 -7.92 -1.67 3.46
CA ASP A 119 -7.60 -2.31 2.18
C ASP A 119 -8.62 -3.40 1.87
N THR A 120 -9.50 -3.13 0.91
CA THR A 120 -10.56 -4.05 0.49
C THR A 120 -10.03 -5.37 -0.03
N LYS A 121 -8.82 -5.42 -0.61
CA LYS A 121 -8.23 -6.67 -1.08
C LYS A 121 -7.90 -7.58 0.09
N TYR A 122 -7.34 -7.02 1.16
CA TYR A 122 -7.05 -7.76 2.38
C TYR A 122 -8.34 -8.16 3.12
N ILE A 123 -9.29 -7.24 3.26
CA ILE A 123 -10.60 -7.52 3.90
C ILE A 123 -11.32 -8.65 3.17
N SER A 124 -11.38 -8.56 1.84
CA SER A 124 -11.91 -9.59 0.96
C SER A 124 -11.24 -10.94 1.23
N TYR A 125 -9.91 -11.00 1.21
CA TYR A 125 -9.18 -12.24 1.46
C TYR A 125 -9.57 -12.90 2.80
N GLU A 126 -9.66 -12.12 3.88
CA GLU A 126 -10.04 -12.63 5.20
C GLU A 126 -11.50 -13.13 5.20
N ILE A 127 -12.45 -12.38 4.63
CA ILE A 127 -13.86 -12.80 4.57
C ILE A 127 -14.03 -14.06 3.72
N ASN A 128 -13.38 -14.14 2.55
CA ASN A 128 -13.43 -15.31 1.68
C ASN A 128 -12.98 -16.59 2.41
N SER A 129 -11.99 -16.45 3.31
CA SER A 129 -11.49 -17.56 4.13
C SER A 129 -12.45 -18.02 5.23
N MET A 130 -13.40 -17.16 5.64
CA MET A 130 -14.41 -17.45 6.66
C MET A 130 -15.65 -18.15 6.10
N LEU A 131 -15.85 -18.14 4.78
CA LEU A 131 -16.99 -18.77 4.13
C LEU A 131 -16.80 -20.29 4.08
N SER A 132 -17.63 -21.05 4.79
CA SER A 132 -17.57 -22.51 4.81
C SER A 132 -18.01 -23.13 3.48
N ASP A 133 -19.03 -22.55 2.84
CA ASP A 133 -19.52 -23.01 1.54
C ASP A 133 -18.62 -22.48 0.41
N LYS A 134 -18.06 -23.40 -0.37
CA LYS A 134 -17.20 -23.07 -1.52
C LYS A 134 -17.97 -22.36 -2.64
N SER A 135 -19.28 -22.56 -2.77
CA SER A 135 -20.11 -21.89 -3.77
C SER A 135 -20.19 -20.37 -3.54
N GLN A 136 -19.98 -19.94 -2.29
CA GLN A 136 -20.00 -18.55 -1.87
C GLN A 136 -18.63 -17.88 -1.98
N ARG A 137 -17.58 -18.63 -2.36
CA ARG A 137 -16.22 -18.08 -2.47
C ARG A 137 -15.97 -17.53 -3.87
N TRP A 138 -15.36 -16.35 -3.95
CA TRP A 138 -14.84 -15.82 -5.21
C TRP A 138 -13.44 -16.38 -5.50
N THR A 139 -13.15 -16.54 -6.80
CA THR A 139 -11.89 -17.10 -7.31
C THR A 139 -10.83 -16.02 -7.54
N SER A 140 -11.25 -14.83 -7.99
CA SER A 140 -10.37 -13.68 -8.25
C SER A 140 -10.60 -12.60 -7.22
N ASN A 141 -9.51 -12.11 -6.62
CA ASN A 141 -9.52 -10.99 -5.69
C ASN A 141 -8.97 -9.70 -6.35
N GLY A 142 -9.14 -9.57 -7.67
CA GLY A 142 -8.94 -8.30 -8.37
C GLY A 142 -10.14 -7.37 -8.16
N LEU A 143 -9.92 -6.06 -8.20
CA LEU A 143 -10.96 -5.06 -7.89
C LEU A 143 -12.22 -5.24 -8.73
N ILE A 144 -12.08 -5.30 -10.06
CA ILE A 144 -13.22 -5.43 -10.98
C ILE A 144 -13.92 -6.77 -10.80
N SER A 145 -13.17 -7.89 -10.77
CA SER A 145 -13.75 -9.22 -10.56
C SER A 145 -14.51 -9.32 -9.25
N LEU A 146 -13.99 -8.73 -8.17
CA LEU A 146 -14.64 -8.69 -6.88
C LEU A 146 -15.91 -7.84 -6.91
N TYR A 147 -15.86 -6.66 -7.55
CA TYR A 147 -17.01 -5.80 -7.75
C TYR A 147 -18.14 -6.50 -8.51
N GLU A 148 -17.83 -7.12 -9.65
CA GLU A 148 -18.79 -7.85 -10.47
C GLU A 148 -19.42 -9.01 -9.70
N TRP A 149 -18.60 -9.77 -8.96
CA TRP A 149 -19.08 -10.88 -8.15
C TRP A 149 -20.01 -10.43 -7.02
N LEU A 150 -19.66 -9.36 -6.29
CA LEU A 150 -20.51 -8.78 -5.24
C LEU A 150 -21.80 -8.19 -5.83
N ARG A 151 -21.74 -7.62 -7.03
CA ARG A 151 -22.89 -7.03 -7.73
C ARG A 151 -23.91 -8.07 -8.22
N ASP A 152 -23.51 -9.32 -8.50
CA ASP A 152 -24.44 -10.35 -8.99
C ASP A 152 -25.36 -10.90 -7.87
N HIS A 153 -24.94 -10.81 -6.60
CA HIS A 153 -25.68 -11.22 -5.38
C HIS A 153 -26.11 -12.70 -5.29
N LYS A 154 -26.12 -13.48 -6.38
CA LYS A 154 -26.75 -14.82 -6.47
C LYS A 154 -26.40 -15.78 -5.33
N HIS A 155 -25.14 -15.80 -4.90
CA HIS A 155 -24.63 -16.75 -3.89
C HIS A 155 -24.61 -16.19 -2.46
N ILE A 156 -24.91 -14.90 -2.27
CA ILE A 156 -24.72 -14.20 -0.98
C ILE A 156 -25.94 -13.39 -0.54
N THR A 157 -27.10 -13.53 -1.19
CA THR A 157 -28.33 -12.79 -0.86
C THR A 157 -28.66 -12.82 0.63
N HIS A 158 -28.48 -13.98 1.29
CA HIS A 158 -28.73 -14.12 2.72
C HIS A 158 -27.80 -13.23 3.57
N LEU A 159 -26.53 -13.04 3.18
CA LEU A 159 -25.56 -12.19 3.87
C LEU A 159 -25.79 -10.70 3.65
N LEU A 160 -26.56 -10.33 2.63
CA LEU A 160 -26.83 -8.94 2.24
C LEU A 160 -28.29 -8.52 2.55
N LEU A 161 -29.00 -9.32 3.34
CA LEU A 161 -30.38 -9.02 3.74
C LEU A 161 -30.44 -7.67 4.47
N TYR A 162 -31.33 -6.77 4.03
CA TYR A 162 -31.46 -5.39 4.51
C TYR A 162 -30.27 -4.46 4.21
N MET A 163 -29.36 -4.82 3.29
CA MET A 163 -28.33 -3.90 2.86
C MET A 163 -28.95 -2.72 2.09
N PRO A 164 -28.61 -1.45 2.42
CA PRO A 164 -29.06 -0.30 1.66
C PRO A 164 -28.61 -0.38 0.20
N LYS A 165 -29.51 -0.07 -0.73
CA LYS A 165 -29.15 0.04 -2.15
C LYS A 165 -28.25 1.26 -2.34
N LEU A 166 -27.06 1.02 -2.87
CA LEU A 166 -26.15 2.09 -3.26
C LEU A 166 -26.66 2.72 -4.56
N LYS A 167 -26.93 4.02 -4.54
CA LYS A 167 -27.26 4.82 -5.72
C LYS A 167 -26.08 5.72 -6.06
N LEU A 168 -25.69 5.76 -7.33
CA LEU A 168 -24.84 6.82 -7.85
C LEU A 168 -25.63 8.13 -7.83
N MET A 169 -24.95 9.25 -7.58
CA MET A 169 -25.58 10.56 -7.69
C MET A 169 -25.96 10.81 -9.15
N ASP A 170 -27.13 11.43 -9.33
CA ASP A 170 -27.71 11.73 -10.63
C ASP A 170 -26.67 12.50 -11.48
N ASP A 171 -26.50 12.07 -12.74
CA ASP A 171 -25.47 12.45 -13.75
C ASP A 171 -24.33 11.43 -13.98
N LEU A 172 -24.10 10.46 -13.09
CA LEU A 172 -23.12 9.40 -13.29
C LEU A 172 -23.81 8.05 -13.57
N SER A 173 -23.87 7.64 -14.83
CA SER A 173 -24.31 6.29 -15.20
C SER A 173 -23.14 5.30 -15.19
N VAL A 174 -23.40 4.07 -14.71
CA VAL A 174 -22.44 2.95 -14.86
C VAL A 174 -22.20 2.62 -16.34
N SER A 175 -23.11 3.01 -17.25
CA SER A 175 -22.88 2.87 -18.69
C SER A 175 -21.74 3.76 -19.22
N ASN A 176 -21.41 4.84 -18.51
CA ASN A 176 -20.24 5.67 -18.79
C ASN A 176 -19.00 5.25 -17.97
N ALA A 177 -19.05 4.09 -17.31
CA ALA A 177 -17.95 3.60 -16.50
C ALA A 177 -16.72 3.31 -17.36
N LYS A 178 -15.63 4.01 -17.05
CA LYS A 178 -14.33 3.77 -17.65
C LYS A 178 -13.51 2.93 -16.69
N LEU A 179 -13.24 1.69 -17.06
CA LEU A 179 -12.29 0.85 -16.35
C LEU A 179 -10.93 1.57 -16.30
N HIS A 180 -10.23 1.48 -15.17
CA HIS A 180 -8.86 1.98 -14.98
C HIS A 180 -8.68 3.50 -14.93
N THR A 181 -9.71 4.27 -14.55
CA THR A 181 -9.49 5.64 -14.07
C THR A 181 -9.53 5.67 -12.55
N GLY A 182 -8.69 6.50 -11.93
CA GLY A 182 -8.59 6.55 -10.46
C GLY A 182 -9.92 6.85 -9.76
N GLY A 183 -10.81 7.61 -10.39
CA GLY A 183 -12.16 7.89 -9.87
C GLY A 183 -13.06 6.66 -9.86
N TRP A 184 -13.11 5.88 -10.95
CA TRP A 184 -13.92 4.67 -11.03
C TRP A 184 -13.35 3.55 -10.14
N ASP A 185 -12.02 3.40 -10.09
CA ASP A 185 -11.39 2.42 -9.21
C ASP A 185 -11.65 2.75 -7.72
N SER A 186 -11.66 4.03 -7.35
CA SER A 186 -12.05 4.48 -6.00
C SER A 186 -13.52 4.17 -5.70
N PHE A 187 -14.42 4.38 -6.68
CA PHE A 187 -15.83 4.01 -6.54
C PHE A 187 -16.00 2.50 -6.35
N TYR A 188 -15.35 1.66 -7.16
CA TYR A 188 -15.43 0.20 -7.02
C TYR A 188 -14.86 -0.27 -5.69
N ALA A 189 -13.78 0.33 -5.20
CA ALA A 189 -13.22 0.02 -3.89
C ALA A 189 -14.21 0.38 -2.78
N GLY A 190 -14.83 1.56 -2.84
CA GLY A 190 -15.89 1.96 -1.91
C GLY A 190 -17.09 1.01 -1.93
N PHE A 191 -17.56 0.63 -3.13
CA PHE A 191 -18.64 -0.35 -3.30
C PHE A 191 -18.29 -1.69 -2.65
N CYS A 192 -17.10 -2.23 -2.95
CA CYS A 192 -16.65 -3.50 -2.39
C CYS A 192 -16.55 -3.40 -0.87
N PHE A 193 -16.00 -2.31 -0.33
CA PHE A 193 -15.88 -2.11 1.11
C PHE A 193 -17.23 -2.20 1.82
N VAL A 194 -18.25 -1.47 1.35
CA VAL A 194 -19.58 -1.48 1.96
C VAL A 194 -20.20 -2.88 1.96
N HIS A 195 -20.09 -3.61 0.85
CA HIS A 195 -20.61 -4.98 0.77
C HIS A 195 -19.86 -5.92 1.72
N LEU A 196 -18.53 -5.86 1.73
CA LEU A 196 -17.68 -6.71 2.56
C LEU A 196 -17.92 -6.49 4.06
N ILE A 197 -18.02 -5.25 4.52
CA ILE A 197 -18.28 -4.99 5.95
C ILE A 197 -19.69 -5.41 6.35
N TYR A 198 -20.67 -5.34 5.44
CA TYR A 198 -22.02 -5.82 5.67
C TYR A 198 -22.03 -7.36 5.79
N MET A 199 -21.38 -8.06 4.85
CA MET A 199 -21.21 -9.51 4.90
C MET A 199 -20.54 -9.95 6.19
N LEU A 200 -19.48 -9.24 6.61
CA LEU A 200 -18.76 -9.54 7.84
C LEU A 200 -19.64 -9.34 9.09
N ALA A 201 -20.49 -8.31 9.11
CA ALA A 201 -21.47 -8.11 10.18
C ALA A 201 -22.49 -9.26 10.22
N SER A 202 -23.04 -9.66 9.07
CA SER A 202 -23.96 -10.80 8.96
C SER A 202 -23.33 -12.12 9.45
N LEU A 203 -22.09 -12.40 9.07
CA LEU A 203 -21.36 -13.59 9.51
C LEU A 203 -21.11 -13.59 11.03
N LYS A 204 -20.87 -12.42 11.64
CA LYS A 204 -20.62 -12.31 13.09
C LYS A 204 -21.90 -12.42 13.94
N HIS A 205 -23.01 -11.93 13.43
CA HIS A 205 -24.27 -11.87 14.19
C HIS A 205 -25.19 -13.07 13.96
N ALA A 206 -24.78 -14.06 13.14
CA ALA A 206 -25.51 -15.29 12.83
C ALA A 206 -26.98 -15.09 12.39
N LEU A 207 -27.23 -15.12 11.08
CA LEU A 207 -28.60 -15.18 10.52
C LEU A 207 -29.32 -16.44 11.07
N PRO A 208 -30.63 -16.37 11.44
CA PRO A 208 -31.63 -15.41 10.96
C PRO A 208 -32.08 -14.34 11.97
N THR A 209 -31.33 -14.06 13.03
CA THR A 209 -31.76 -13.12 14.10
C THR A 209 -31.76 -11.64 13.67
N ILE A 210 -31.44 -11.36 12.40
CA ILE A 210 -31.38 -10.00 11.86
C ILE A 210 -32.78 -9.57 11.42
N VAL A 211 -33.41 -8.72 12.23
CA VAL A 211 -34.73 -8.12 11.95
C VAL A 211 -34.64 -6.66 11.49
N LYS A 212 -33.43 -6.08 11.41
CA LYS A 212 -33.20 -4.69 11.05
C LYS A 212 -31.84 -4.48 10.35
N PRO A 213 -31.68 -3.45 9.51
CA PRO A 213 -30.40 -3.13 8.90
C PRO A 213 -29.33 -2.80 9.96
N PHE A 214 -28.08 -3.18 9.68
CA PHE A 214 -26.95 -2.77 10.53
C PHE A 214 -26.67 -1.28 10.38
N THR A 215 -26.44 -0.58 11.50
CA THR A 215 -25.92 0.77 11.50
C THR A 215 -24.46 0.79 11.03
N LEU A 216 -23.99 1.91 10.48
CA LEU A 216 -22.59 2.07 10.08
C LEU A 216 -21.64 1.82 11.25
N THR A 217 -21.99 2.28 12.46
CA THR A 217 -21.19 2.06 13.67
C THR A 217 -21.00 0.57 13.97
N ASN A 218 -22.06 -0.24 13.84
CA ASN A 218 -21.98 -1.68 14.06
C ASN A 218 -21.10 -2.36 12.99
N GLN A 219 -21.24 -1.96 11.72
CA GLN A 219 -20.44 -2.49 10.63
C GLN A 219 -18.95 -2.15 10.81
N LEU A 220 -18.63 -0.90 11.16
CA LEU A 220 -17.26 -0.46 11.43
C LEU A 220 -16.66 -1.17 12.64
N ALA A 221 -17.42 -1.40 13.71
CA ALA A 221 -16.98 -2.20 14.84
C ALA A 221 -16.64 -3.65 14.43
N CYS A 222 -17.39 -4.23 13.49
CA CYS A 222 -17.14 -5.58 13.00
C CYS A 222 -15.83 -5.70 12.19
N VAL A 223 -15.50 -4.68 11.39
CA VAL A 223 -14.29 -4.66 10.55
C VAL A 223 -13.06 -4.09 11.25
N ARG A 224 -13.18 -3.48 12.44
CA ARG A 224 -12.08 -2.83 13.18
C ARG A 224 -10.82 -3.70 13.32
N ARG A 225 -10.94 -5.02 13.46
CA ARG A 225 -9.78 -5.95 13.51
C ARG A 225 -8.95 -6.00 12.22
N LEU A 226 -9.51 -5.52 11.11
CA LEU A 226 -8.91 -5.46 9.78
C LEU A 226 -8.45 -4.04 9.40
N GLU A 227 -8.70 -3.07 10.28
CA GLU A 227 -8.23 -1.69 10.14
C GLU A 227 -6.70 -1.66 10.13
N ASN A 228 -6.13 -0.77 9.32
CA ASN A 228 -4.70 -0.52 9.19
C ASN A 228 -3.87 -1.72 8.72
N LYS A 229 -4.53 -2.75 8.17
CA LYS A 229 -3.89 -3.92 7.54
C LYS A 229 -3.95 -3.78 6.03
N ILE A 230 -2.80 -3.50 5.42
CA ILE A 230 -2.67 -3.17 4.00
C ILE A 230 -2.18 -4.40 3.26
N ASN A 231 -2.84 -4.77 2.16
CA ASN A 231 -2.49 -5.98 1.41
C ASN A 231 -1.06 -5.87 0.85
N LEU A 232 -0.27 -6.94 0.96
CA LEU A 232 1.04 -7.05 0.32
C LEU A 232 1.03 -8.19 -0.70
N ILE A 233 1.28 -7.84 -1.95
CA ILE A 233 1.43 -8.80 -3.05
C ILE A 233 2.90 -9.23 -3.10
N ARG A 234 3.15 -10.54 -3.26
CA ARG A 234 4.51 -11.10 -3.42
C ARG A 234 5.48 -10.82 -2.27
N ALA A 235 4.95 -10.61 -1.05
CA ALA A 235 5.75 -10.49 0.17
C ALA A 235 5.65 -11.74 1.06
N GLU A 236 6.62 -11.93 1.94
CA GLU A 236 6.65 -13.03 2.92
C GLU A 236 5.42 -13.01 3.85
N VAL A 237 4.94 -11.81 4.18
CA VAL A 237 3.68 -11.59 4.89
C VAL A 237 2.57 -11.22 3.90
N ASN A 238 1.32 -11.52 4.25
CA ASN A 238 0.16 -11.21 3.39
C ASN A 238 -0.34 -9.76 3.55
N HIS A 239 0.02 -9.09 4.64
CA HIS A 239 -0.33 -7.70 4.88
C HIS A 239 0.73 -6.97 5.70
N LEU A 240 0.80 -5.65 5.51
CA LEU A 240 1.49 -4.71 6.37
C LEU A 240 0.52 -4.23 7.43
N ASN A 241 0.90 -4.32 8.71
CA ASN A 241 0.10 -3.74 9.79
C ASN A 241 0.64 -2.35 10.16
N LEU A 242 0.00 -1.27 9.71
CA LEU A 242 0.45 0.11 10.01
C LEU A 242 0.45 0.41 11.51
N ALA A 243 -0.43 -0.23 12.28
CA ALA A 243 -0.67 0.07 13.70
C ALA A 243 0.02 -0.85 14.69
N GLY A 244 0.72 -1.88 14.23
CA GLY A 244 1.27 -2.89 15.12
C GLY A 244 2.42 -3.67 14.50
N PRO A 245 2.86 -4.77 15.13
CA PRO A 245 3.89 -5.63 14.58
C PRO A 245 3.41 -6.29 13.28
N GLU A 246 4.37 -6.73 12.47
CA GLU A 246 4.06 -7.51 11.27
C GLU A 246 3.47 -8.86 11.66
N PRO A 247 2.53 -9.39 10.85
CA PRO A 247 1.96 -10.70 11.10
C PRO A 247 3.00 -11.80 10.87
N GLU A 248 2.73 -12.98 11.41
CA GLU A 248 3.49 -14.17 11.05
C GLU A 248 3.28 -14.51 9.57
N SER A 249 4.34 -15.01 8.94
CA SER A 249 4.24 -15.51 7.56
C SER A 249 3.33 -16.73 7.52
N ARG A 250 2.37 -16.70 6.58
CA ARG A 250 1.55 -17.86 6.20
C ARG A 250 2.01 -18.46 4.88
N ARG A 251 3.19 -18.08 4.39
CA ARG A 251 3.72 -18.62 3.14
C ARG A 251 4.39 -19.97 3.40
N PRO A 252 4.33 -20.89 2.43
CA PRO A 252 5.13 -22.08 2.48
C PRO A 252 6.62 -21.74 2.41
N ASP A 253 7.43 -22.65 2.95
CA ASP A 253 8.88 -22.63 2.74
C ASP A 253 9.21 -22.55 1.25
N MET A 254 10.26 -21.80 0.92
CA MET A 254 10.74 -21.71 -0.46
C MET A 254 11.18 -23.09 -0.96
N ILE A 255 11.10 -23.29 -2.26
CA ILE A 255 11.55 -24.52 -2.91
C ILE A 255 12.93 -24.26 -3.53
N LEU A 256 13.90 -25.09 -3.16
CA LEU A 256 15.23 -25.12 -3.76
C LEU A 256 15.21 -26.00 -5.01
N VAL A 257 15.60 -25.41 -6.13
CA VAL A 257 15.78 -26.09 -7.42
C VAL A 257 17.25 -26.06 -7.78
N GLN A 258 17.86 -27.23 -8.02
CA GLN A 258 19.26 -27.37 -8.40
C GLN A 258 19.40 -28.17 -9.69
N THR A 259 20.33 -27.79 -10.56
CA THR A 259 20.64 -28.60 -11.74
C THR A 259 21.36 -29.89 -11.32
N ARG A 260 20.90 -31.03 -11.81
CA ARG A 260 21.58 -32.33 -11.54
C ARG A 260 22.94 -32.40 -12.23
N SER A 261 23.08 -31.76 -13.38
CA SER A 261 24.32 -31.70 -14.16
C SER A 261 25.34 -30.70 -13.63
N GLY A 262 25.00 -29.88 -12.63
CA GLY A 262 25.84 -28.78 -12.13
C GLY A 262 25.98 -27.59 -13.08
N ARG A 263 25.36 -27.65 -14.28
CA ARG A 263 25.35 -26.55 -15.26
C ARG A 263 24.59 -25.33 -14.71
N ARG A 264 24.81 -24.17 -15.34
CA ARG A 264 24.12 -22.93 -15.00
C ARG A 264 22.60 -23.13 -15.08
N ILE A 265 21.90 -22.77 -14.02
CA ILE A 265 20.44 -22.88 -13.96
C ILE A 265 19.79 -21.79 -14.81
N ARG A 266 18.71 -22.15 -15.50
CA ARG A 266 17.90 -21.24 -16.33
C ARG A 266 16.63 -20.88 -15.56
N VAL A 267 16.64 -19.72 -14.91
CA VAL A 267 15.52 -19.28 -14.04
C VAL A 267 14.21 -19.10 -14.81
N ASP A 268 14.30 -18.72 -16.08
CA ASP A 268 13.16 -18.64 -17.01
C ASP A 268 12.49 -20.01 -17.20
N GLN A 269 13.27 -21.07 -17.46
CA GLN A 269 12.74 -22.43 -17.57
C GLN A 269 12.17 -22.95 -16.25
N VAL A 270 12.80 -22.59 -15.13
CA VAL A 270 12.28 -22.95 -13.80
C VAL A 270 10.95 -22.23 -13.55
N ALA A 271 10.85 -20.94 -13.89
CA ALA A 271 9.61 -20.19 -13.73
C ALA A 271 8.47 -20.77 -14.59
N GLU A 272 8.75 -21.11 -15.85
CA GLU A 272 7.79 -21.76 -16.76
C GLU A 272 7.32 -23.12 -16.23
N MET A 273 8.26 -23.96 -15.78
CA MET A 273 7.95 -25.26 -15.19
C MET A 273 7.05 -25.14 -13.95
N PHE A 274 7.27 -24.12 -13.11
CA PHE A 274 6.47 -23.91 -11.91
C PHE A 274 5.16 -23.15 -12.17
N ALA A 275 5.00 -22.49 -13.32
CA ALA A 275 3.81 -21.73 -13.68
C ALA A 275 2.55 -22.63 -13.79
N GLU A 276 2.70 -23.93 -14.10
CA GLU A 276 1.60 -24.90 -14.09
C GLU A 276 0.90 -25.00 -12.72
N PHE A 277 1.65 -24.79 -11.63
CA PHE A 277 1.13 -24.89 -10.27
C PHE A 277 0.56 -23.58 -9.74
N GLY A 278 0.82 -22.46 -10.43
CA GLY A 278 0.34 -21.14 -10.06
C GLY A 278 1.39 -20.06 -10.21
N SER A 279 1.06 -18.86 -9.70
CA SER A 279 1.98 -17.73 -9.70
C SER A 279 3.18 -17.99 -8.79
N VAL A 280 4.39 -17.85 -9.35
CA VAL A 280 5.65 -18.10 -8.67
C VAL A 280 6.64 -16.96 -8.90
N ASP A 281 7.51 -16.74 -7.92
CA ASP A 281 8.67 -15.87 -8.06
C ASP A 281 9.94 -16.73 -7.94
N VAL A 282 10.84 -16.61 -8.91
CA VAL A 282 12.07 -17.40 -8.97
C VAL A 282 13.28 -16.49 -8.88
N ARG A 283 14.22 -16.81 -7.99
CA ARG A 283 15.45 -16.04 -7.77
C ARG A 283 16.66 -16.95 -7.80
N TYR A 284 17.74 -16.50 -8.42
CA TYR A 284 19.04 -17.20 -8.33
C TYR A 284 19.52 -17.25 -6.87
N ARG A 285 19.96 -18.43 -6.44
CA ARG A 285 20.71 -18.63 -5.19
C ARG A 285 22.20 -18.82 -5.46
N SER A 286 22.54 -19.52 -6.54
CA SER A 286 23.91 -19.72 -7.01
C SER A 286 23.91 -19.94 -8.53
N GLN A 287 25.06 -20.18 -9.14
CA GLN A 287 25.13 -20.47 -10.59
C GLN A 287 24.29 -21.69 -10.99
N ASN A 288 24.17 -22.70 -10.14
CA ASN A 288 23.48 -23.97 -10.44
C ASN A 288 22.18 -24.17 -9.64
N SER A 289 21.74 -23.17 -8.88
CA SER A 289 20.55 -23.29 -8.02
C SER A 289 19.68 -22.04 -7.97
N ALA A 290 18.37 -22.22 -7.92
CA ALA A 290 17.38 -21.17 -7.75
C ALA A 290 16.46 -21.47 -6.56
N LEU A 291 15.91 -20.42 -5.97
CA LEU A 291 14.83 -20.47 -4.98
C LEU A 291 13.54 -20.09 -5.68
N VAL A 292 12.48 -20.86 -5.41
CA VAL A 292 11.15 -20.66 -5.94
C VAL A 292 10.21 -20.37 -4.77
N ALA A 293 9.58 -19.21 -4.78
CA ALA A 293 8.51 -18.86 -3.87
C ALA A 293 7.17 -19.16 -4.54
N VAL A 294 6.36 -20.02 -3.91
CA VAL A 294 5.04 -20.42 -4.40
C VAL A 294 3.92 -19.77 -3.59
N GLY A 295 2.75 -19.61 -4.20
CA GLY A 295 1.66 -18.81 -3.61
C GLY A 295 1.00 -19.39 -2.37
N ASN A 296 0.95 -20.72 -2.20
CA ASN A 296 0.32 -21.37 -1.05
C ASN A 296 0.88 -22.78 -0.78
N HIS A 297 0.58 -23.32 0.41
CA HIS A 297 1.06 -24.65 0.84
C HIS A 297 0.58 -25.81 -0.06
N ILE A 298 -0.57 -25.68 -0.71
CA ILE A 298 -1.08 -26.71 -1.63
C ILE A 298 -0.21 -26.75 -2.89
N CYS A 299 0.06 -25.60 -3.51
CA CYS A 299 0.98 -25.48 -4.63
C CYS A 299 2.38 -25.98 -4.26
N ALA A 300 2.88 -25.64 -3.07
CA ALA A 300 4.16 -26.14 -2.58
C ALA A 300 4.21 -27.67 -2.53
N ARG A 301 3.19 -28.29 -1.92
CA ARG A 301 3.09 -29.75 -1.80
C ARG A 301 2.99 -30.41 -3.17
N ILE A 302 2.08 -29.96 -4.02
CA ILE A 302 1.85 -30.55 -5.35
C ILE A 302 3.08 -30.42 -6.24
N SER A 303 3.73 -29.25 -6.25
CA SER A 303 4.95 -29.04 -7.05
C SER A 303 6.10 -29.93 -6.57
N LEU A 304 6.30 -30.08 -5.25
CA LEU A 304 7.29 -31.00 -4.69
C LEU A 304 7.00 -32.47 -5.04
N GLU A 305 5.73 -32.89 -5.00
CA GLU A 305 5.31 -34.25 -5.34
C GLU A 305 5.53 -34.55 -6.82
N LYS A 306 5.02 -33.69 -7.72
CA LYS A 306 5.12 -33.88 -9.17
C LYS A 306 6.56 -33.77 -9.69
N LEU A 307 7.37 -32.86 -9.14
CA LEU A 307 8.73 -32.60 -9.63
C LEU A 307 9.82 -33.39 -8.90
N ARG A 308 9.45 -34.28 -7.96
CA ARG A 308 10.40 -35.08 -7.15
C ARG A 308 11.44 -35.81 -8.01
N ASN A 309 11.00 -36.39 -9.13
CA ASN A 309 11.80 -37.22 -10.02
C ASN A 309 12.15 -36.52 -11.34
N HIS A 310 12.18 -35.18 -11.37
CA HIS A 310 12.49 -34.45 -12.59
C HIS A 310 13.90 -34.79 -13.14
N PRO A 311 14.06 -35.05 -14.45
CA PRO A 311 15.30 -35.57 -15.02
C PRO A 311 16.45 -34.55 -14.99
N VAL A 312 16.13 -33.25 -15.11
CA VAL A 312 17.13 -32.17 -15.19
C VAL A 312 17.40 -31.50 -13.84
N TYR A 313 16.37 -31.48 -12.98
CA TYR A 313 16.36 -30.66 -11.77
C TYR A 313 16.15 -31.53 -10.54
N LYS A 314 16.86 -31.20 -9.46
CA LYS A 314 16.60 -31.69 -8.12
C LYS A 314 15.78 -30.62 -7.40
N VAL A 315 14.59 -31.00 -6.95
CA VAL A 315 13.65 -30.10 -6.27
C VAL A 315 13.49 -30.54 -4.82
N SER A 316 13.60 -29.60 -3.88
CA SER A 316 13.51 -29.88 -2.44
C SER A 316 13.07 -28.65 -1.65
N THR A 317 12.56 -28.83 -0.43
CA THR A 317 12.19 -27.71 0.44
C THR A 317 13.45 -27.02 1.00
N PHE A 318 13.52 -25.69 0.83
CA PHE A 318 14.60 -24.87 1.37
C PHE A 318 14.30 -24.46 2.82
N HIS A 319 15.22 -24.74 3.73
CA HIS A 319 15.06 -24.40 5.14
C HIS A 319 16.15 -23.43 5.58
N SER A 320 15.83 -22.12 5.57
CA SER A 320 16.78 -21.02 5.84
C SER A 320 17.65 -21.24 7.08
N ARG A 321 17.06 -21.70 8.21
CA ARG A 321 17.78 -21.94 9.47
C ARG A 321 18.67 -23.18 9.45
N LYS A 322 18.21 -24.29 8.85
CA LYS A 322 18.98 -25.55 8.79
C LYS A 322 20.14 -25.43 7.80
N ASP A 323 19.92 -24.76 6.66
CA ASP A 323 20.97 -24.60 5.66
C ASP A 323 22.07 -23.64 6.12
N PHE A 324 21.78 -22.63 6.96
CA PHE A 324 22.83 -21.83 7.60
C PHE A 324 23.68 -22.67 8.56
N ILE A 325 23.04 -23.45 9.44
CA ILE A 325 23.75 -24.30 10.41
C ILE A 325 24.56 -25.38 9.69
N VAL A 326 23.98 -26.07 8.70
CA VAL A 326 24.66 -27.11 7.94
C VAL A 326 25.83 -26.53 7.13
N ASN A 327 25.67 -25.37 6.49
CA ASN A 327 26.80 -24.73 5.79
C ASN A 327 27.86 -24.18 6.75
N ALA A 328 27.47 -23.70 7.94
CA ALA A 328 28.41 -23.29 8.98
C ALA A 328 29.19 -24.49 9.51
N VAL A 329 28.52 -25.61 9.80
CA VAL A 329 29.13 -26.86 10.27
C VAL A 329 30.02 -27.48 9.19
N ILE A 330 29.63 -27.48 7.91
CA ILE A 330 30.45 -27.99 6.81
C ILE A 330 31.69 -27.10 6.60
N LYS A 331 31.54 -25.76 6.63
CA LYS A 331 32.69 -24.84 6.52
C LYS A 331 33.62 -24.95 7.72
N LEU A 332 33.08 -25.14 8.93
CA LEU A 332 33.87 -25.33 10.15
C LEU A 332 34.52 -26.72 10.21
N GLY A 333 33.86 -27.76 9.69
CA GLY A 333 34.41 -29.12 9.59
C GLY A 333 35.58 -29.21 8.60
N LEU A 334 35.53 -28.43 7.52
CA LEU A 334 36.66 -28.24 6.58
C LEU A 334 37.80 -27.40 7.19
N LEU A 335 37.51 -26.56 8.20
CA LEU A 335 38.52 -25.79 8.94
C LEU A 335 39.13 -26.61 10.09
N SER A 336 38.35 -27.47 10.75
CA SER A 336 38.82 -28.33 11.85
C SER A 336 39.62 -29.55 11.38
N SER A 337 39.53 -29.91 10.09
CA SER A 337 40.47 -30.84 9.46
C SER A 337 41.82 -30.20 9.13
N LEU A 338 41.93 -28.86 9.19
CA LEU A 338 43.17 -28.10 8.97
C LEU A 338 43.84 -27.63 10.28
N LEU A 339 43.08 -27.49 11.38
CA LEU A 339 43.59 -27.10 12.70
C LEU A 339 42.88 -27.93 13.78
N GLY A 340 43.66 -28.70 14.57
CA GLY A 340 43.22 -29.75 15.51
C GLY A 340 41.91 -29.47 16.26
N GLY A 341 40.89 -30.28 15.96
CA GLY A 341 39.49 -30.00 16.27
C GLY A 341 38.93 -30.51 17.59
N ILE A 342 39.43 -30.06 18.75
CA ILE A 342 38.80 -30.44 20.04
C ILE A 342 38.31 -29.23 20.86
N THR A 343 38.88 -28.03 20.70
CA THR A 343 38.52 -26.87 21.55
C THR A 343 37.34 -26.03 21.04
N LEU A 344 37.04 -26.06 19.74
CA LEU A 344 36.03 -25.15 19.16
C LEU A 344 34.59 -25.67 19.27
N THR A 345 34.39 -26.99 19.30
CA THR A 345 33.06 -27.62 19.41
C THR A 345 32.40 -27.34 20.76
N TYR A 346 33.21 -27.20 21.82
CA TYR A 346 32.74 -26.90 23.17
C TYR A 346 32.18 -25.47 23.30
N LEU A 347 32.77 -24.50 22.59
CA LEU A 347 32.38 -23.09 22.64
C LEU A 347 31.02 -22.80 21.98
N ILE A 348 30.59 -23.61 21.01
CA ILE A 348 29.32 -23.42 20.30
C ILE A 348 28.13 -24.01 21.07
N ILE A 349 28.32 -25.14 21.77
CA ILE A 349 27.26 -25.76 22.59
C ILE A 349 26.87 -24.84 23.77
N VAL A 350 27.84 -24.09 24.32
CA VAL A 350 27.58 -23.17 25.44
C VAL A 350 26.84 -21.90 24.98
N LYS A 351 27.06 -21.43 23.74
CA LYS A 351 26.38 -20.23 23.21
C LYS A 351 25.00 -20.48 22.59
N SER A 352 24.62 -21.74 22.31
CA SER A 352 23.28 -22.05 21.76
C SER A 352 22.19 -22.23 22.84
N LYS A 353 22.53 -22.03 24.12
CA LYS A 353 21.60 -22.08 25.26
C LYS A 353 21.38 -20.71 25.94
N LEU A 354 21.78 -19.61 25.30
CA LEU A 354 21.51 -18.23 25.71
C LEU A 354 20.70 -17.50 24.65
#